data_AF-A0A1I6C0X7-F1
#
_entry.id   AF-A0A1I6C0X7-F1
#
_cell.length_a   1.000
_cell.length_b   1.000
_cell.length_c   1.000
_cell.angle_alpha   90.00
_cell.angle_beta   90.00
_cell.angle_gamma   90.00
#
_symmetry.space_group_name_H-M   'P 1'
#
loop_
_entity.id
_entity.type
_entity.pdbx_description
1 polymer ?
#
loop_
_entity_poly.entity_id
_entity_poly.type
_entity_poly.pdbx_seq_one_letter_code
_entity_poly.pdbx_strand_id
1 'polypeptide(L)'
;MNQYKRGKIIRIYIFKIRYLHIETPTLHKIQKEVDTMNRHNFLAVDIGNSWYKALASDKGIVNEYQIPNAISFFDEEFFEKPYDDDDVVLEENLIVEIKSKAISDKREIYYMGKAAAKQRDVSLTAFNNQKVDEDRTYVLLFGLAAYHAVLSNPDETDIQYHIDQLSVSLPTTQYKEKKDIFKQRLLGTHTVIFHKIPQLPEPKELVVKLHVKDVIVGAEGACAYLGLTRDLDTLGIKDDALIKETRKGIIIGDLGGDSVDFVGIKNNKPVASVEGEPFGINQFLDGIIQKVSKYELYRFDSRSELEEKLAAGQSEWYVEPFAGVKKDISKYIIPQLKSMAVKYLEHFDRVRSRSNEIKGATRYIAVGGAAKLAKRQIQESAVRWTERGRPIELFFPEDMEKLNVNGLMILAKMNQIKRDQESEVDFASIKG
;
A
#
# COMPACT_ATOMS: atom_id res chain seq x y z
N MET A 1 -32.85 45.77 12.07
CA MET A 1 -32.77 44.49 12.81
C MET A 1 -33.13 43.35 11.87
N ASN A 2 -32.16 42.85 11.09
CA ASN A 2 -31.94 41.41 10.84
C ASN A 2 -30.80 41.22 9.84
N GLN A 3 -29.86 40.39 10.27
CA GLN A 3 -28.55 40.15 9.69
C GLN A 3 -28.58 39.12 8.56
N TYR A 4 -27.67 39.34 7.62
CA TYR A 4 -27.05 38.38 6.70
C TYR A 4 -26.91 36.95 7.24
N LYS A 5 -27.31 35.95 6.43
CA LYS A 5 -26.54 34.70 6.29
C LYS A 5 -26.45 34.29 4.82
N ARG A 6 -25.21 34.39 4.31
CA ARG A 6 -24.74 33.83 3.04
C ARG A 6 -24.80 32.30 3.10
N GLY A 7 -25.57 31.68 2.20
CA GLY A 7 -25.43 30.26 1.90
C GLY A 7 -24.23 30.04 0.98
N LYS A 8 -23.17 29.40 1.48
CA LYS A 8 -22.08 28.86 0.64
C LYS A 8 -22.64 27.64 -0.09
N ILE A 9 -22.73 27.74 -1.42
CA ILE A 9 -23.01 26.62 -2.32
C ILE A 9 -21.77 25.71 -2.32
N ILE A 10 -21.87 24.54 -1.70
CA ILE A 10 -20.87 23.48 -1.76
C ILE A 10 -21.00 22.80 -3.12
N ARG A 11 -20.05 23.04 -4.03
CA ARG A 11 -19.91 22.27 -5.28
C ARG A 11 -19.28 20.92 -4.94
N ILE A 12 -20.11 19.87 -4.89
CA ILE A 12 -19.68 18.49 -4.83
C ILE A 12 -19.13 18.10 -6.21
N TYR A 13 -17.83 17.82 -6.31
CA TYR A 13 -17.24 17.21 -7.50
C TYR A 13 -17.66 15.74 -7.59
N ILE A 14 -18.74 15.48 -8.30
CA ILE A 14 -19.21 14.13 -8.62
C ILE A 14 -18.29 13.54 -9.70
N PHE A 15 -17.43 12.58 -9.33
CA PHE A 15 -16.78 11.72 -10.32
C PHE A 15 -17.83 10.84 -11.01
N LYS A 16 -18.18 11.22 -12.24
CA LYS A 16 -18.99 10.42 -13.15
C LYS A 16 -18.08 9.39 -13.81
N ILE A 17 -17.75 8.31 -13.09
CA ILE A 17 -17.41 7.04 -13.75
C ILE A 17 -18.67 6.64 -14.51
N ARG A 18 -18.74 6.97 -15.81
CA ARG A 18 -19.78 6.44 -16.69
C ARG A 18 -19.52 4.95 -16.83
N TYR A 19 -20.54 4.17 -16.58
CA TYR A 19 -20.59 2.75 -16.90
C TYR A 19 -20.26 2.60 -18.39
N LEU A 20 -19.15 1.94 -18.69
CA LEU A 20 -19.03 1.23 -19.95
C LEU A 20 -19.95 0.02 -19.82
N HIS A 21 -21.04 0.01 -20.59
CA HIS A 21 -21.66 -1.24 -21.02
C HIS A 21 -20.60 -1.89 -21.92
N ILE A 22 -19.80 -2.81 -21.36
CA ILE A 22 -18.82 -3.56 -22.14
C ILE A 22 -19.57 -4.78 -22.67
N GLU A 23 -20.01 -4.70 -23.93
CA GLU A 23 -20.22 -5.91 -24.73
C GLU A 23 -18.93 -6.72 -24.69
N THR A 24 -19.05 -8.05 -24.53
CA THR A 24 -17.91 -8.97 -24.55
C THR A 24 -17.03 -8.69 -25.77
N PRO A 25 -15.79 -8.21 -25.60
CA PRO A 25 -14.97 -7.85 -26.75
C PRO A 25 -14.60 -9.10 -27.54
N THR A 26 -14.64 -9.01 -28.87
CA THR A 26 -14.10 -10.05 -29.76
C THR A 26 -12.61 -10.29 -29.47
N LEU A 27 -12.13 -11.53 -29.62
CA LEU A 27 -10.72 -11.92 -29.42
C LEU A 27 -9.69 -10.96 -30.03
N HIS A 28 -9.97 -10.43 -31.22
CA HIS A 28 -9.10 -9.48 -31.91
C HIS A 28 -8.94 -8.13 -31.18
N LYS A 29 -9.99 -7.67 -30.50
CA LYS A 29 -9.99 -6.43 -29.72
C LYS A 29 -9.21 -6.61 -28.41
N ILE A 30 -9.34 -7.77 -27.77
CA ILE A 30 -8.58 -8.14 -26.57
C ILE A 30 -7.08 -8.19 -26.90
N GLN A 31 -6.71 -8.83 -28.02
CA GLN A 31 -5.31 -8.92 -28.43
C GLN A 31 -4.70 -7.53 -28.70
N LYS A 32 -5.44 -6.64 -29.40
CA LYS A 32 -4.99 -5.27 -29.65
C LYS A 32 -4.78 -4.49 -28.34
N GLU A 33 -5.68 -4.63 -27.36
CA GLU A 33 -5.59 -3.97 -26.06
C GLU A 33 -4.38 -4.48 -25.24
N VAL A 34 -4.12 -5.78 -25.24
CA VAL A 34 -2.94 -6.39 -24.61
C VAL A 34 -1.64 -5.91 -25.29
N ASP A 35 -1.59 -5.89 -26.62
CA ASP A 35 -0.43 -5.44 -27.39
C ASP A 35 -0.17 -3.93 -27.23
N THR A 36 -1.20 -3.11 -26.94
CA THR A 36 -1.00 -1.71 -26.56
C THR A 36 -0.43 -1.57 -25.16
N MET A 37 -0.91 -2.36 -24.19
CA MET A 37 -0.40 -2.32 -22.81
C MET A 37 1.08 -2.73 -22.72
N ASN A 38 1.51 -3.68 -23.55
CA ASN A 38 2.89 -4.19 -23.58
C ASN A 38 3.91 -3.22 -24.20
N ARG A 39 3.53 -1.98 -24.55
CA ARG A 39 4.45 -0.96 -25.08
C ARG A 39 4.81 0.13 -24.08
N HIS A 40 4.13 0.16 -22.94
CA HIS A 40 4.26 1.24 -21.96
C HIS A 40 4.94 0.73 -20.69
N ASN A 41 5.60 1.66 -20.00
CA ASN A 41 6.19 1.39 -18.69
C ASN A 41 5.26 1.90 -17.59
N PHE A 42 4.77 0.97 -16.76
CA PHE A 42 3.88 1.29 -15.65
C PHE A 42 4.57 1.05 -14.32
N LEU A 43 4.36 1.96 -13.38
CA LEU A 43 4.79 1.76 -12.00
C LEU A 43 3.60 1.99 -11.07
N ALA A 44 3.26 0.97 -10.28
CA ALA A 44 2.24 1.04 -9.25
C ALA A 44 2.91 0.92 -7.88
N VAL A 45 2.67 1.86 -6.98
CA VAL A 45 3.28 1.87 -5.63
C VAL A 45 2.22 2.12 -4.57
N ASP A 46 1.99 1.12 -3.72
CA ASP A 46 1.22 1.28 -2.50
C ASP A 46 2.14 1.80 -1.38
N ILE A 47 1.88 3.02 -0.93
CA ILE A 47 2.71 3.73 0.04
C ILE A 47 2.25 3.35 1.45
N GLY A 48 2.59 2.15 1.93
CA GLY A 48 2.19 1.68 3.25
C GLY A 48 2.98 2.32 4.40
N ASN A 49 2.41 2.33 5.60
CA ASN A 49 3.08 2.89 6.79
C ASN A 49 4.30 2.07 7.22
N SER A 50 4.29 0.77 6.95
CA SER A 50 5.39 -0.15 7.26
C SER A 50 6.21 -0.53 6.03
N TRP A 51 5.56 -0.65 4.87
CA TRP A 51 6.17 -1.18 3.64
C TRP A 51 5.68 -0.42 2.43
N TYR A 52 6.60 -0.11 1.52
CA TYR A 52 6.30 0.25 0.15
C TYR A 52 6.18 -1.03 -0.65
N LYS A 53 5.05 -1.22 -1.33
CA LYS A 53 4.82 -2.37 -2.21
C LYS A 53 4.64 -1.88 -3.62
N ALA A 54 5.39 -2.41 -4.56
CA ALA A 54 5.35 -1.93 -5.93
C ALA A 54 5.22 -3.05 -6.95
N LEU A 55 4.54 -2.73 -8.05
CA LEU A 55 4.56 -3.49 -9.29
C LEU A 55 5.10 -2.59 -10.38
N ALA A 56 6.18 -3.00 -11.01
CA ALA A 56 6.72 -2.34 -12.20
C ALA A 56 6.47 -3.23 -13.41
N SER A 57 5.91 -2.67 -14.48
CA SER A 57 5.62 -3.37 -15.72
C SER A 57 6.40 -2.72 -16.84
N ASP A 58 7.50 -3.34 -17.26
CA ASP A 58 8.33 -2.91 -18.38
C ASP A 58 7.96 -3.74 -19.60
N LYS A 59 7.26 -3.12 -20.56
CA LYS A 59 6.82 -3.79 -21.81
C LYS A 59 6.07 -5.11 -21.58
N GLY A 60 5.26 -5.16 -20.52
CA GLY A 60 4.45 -6.32 -20.13
C GLY A 60 5.14 -7.29 -19.16
N ILE A 61 6.44 -7.14 -18.89
CA ILE A 61 7.15 -7.92 -17.87
C ILE A 61 6.91 -7.26 -16.52
N VAL A 62 6.26 -7.99 -15.60
CA VAL A 62 5.91 -7.48 -14.27
C VAL A 62 6.93 -7.93 -13.24
N ASN A 63 7.52 -6.97 -12.54
CA ASN A 63 8.39 -7.16 -11.39
C ASN A 63 7.70 -6.64 -10.12
N GLU A 64 7.88 -7.35 -9.00
CA GLU A 64 7.32 -6.99 -7.70
C GLU A 64 8.43 -6.59 -6.74
N TYR A 65 8.19 -5.53 -5.98
CA TYR A 65 9.14 -5.02 -4.99
C TYR A 65 8.45 -4.75 -3.66
N GLN A 66 9.19 -4.96 -2.58
CA GLN A 66 8.78 -4.60 -1.23
C GLN A 66 9.95 -3.99 -0.47
N ILE A 67 9.82 -2.71 -0.07
CA ILE A 67 10.88 -1.97 0.65
C ILE A 67 10.33 -1.49 2.00
N PRO A 68 11.08 -1.63 3.12
CA PRO A 68 10.68 -1.06 4.40
C PRO A 68 10.46 0.45 4.30
N ASN A 69 9.42 0.98 4.94
CA ASN A 69 9.19 2.43 5.04
C ASN A 69 10.12 3.04 6.11
N ALA A 70 11.41 3.08 5.77
CA ALA A 70 12.48 3.53 6.64
C ALA A 70 13.52 4.32 5.85
N ILE A 71 13.93 5.46 6.39
CA ILE A 71 15.10 6.22 5.93
C ILE A 71 15.96 6.60 7.14
N SER A 72 17.25 6.80 6.93
CA SER A 72 18.19 7.36 7.91
C SER A 72 19.20 8.22 7.16
N PHE A 73 19.77 9.23 7.81
CA PHE A 73 20.80 10.04 7.18
C PHE A 73 22.04 9.20 6.92
N PHE A 74 22.63 9.37 5.75
CA PHE A 74 23.93 8.80 5.46
C PHE A 74 25.02 9.69 6.05
N ASP A 75 25.92 9.08 6.81
CA ASP A 75 27.13 9.70 7.33
C ASP A 75 28.35 8.89 6.87
N GLU A 76 29.23 9.53 6.10
CA GLU A 76 30.44 8.91 5.56
C GLU A 76 31.39 8.47 6.69
N GLU A 77 31.38 9.14 7.85
CA GLU A 77 32.25 8.78 8.98
C GLU A 77 31.85 7.44 9.63
N PHE A 78 30.56 7.08 9.55
CA PHE A 78 30.02 5.84 10.11
C PHE A 78 29.74 4.77 9.06
N PHE A 79 30.11 5.01 7.80
CA PHE A 79 29.96 4.01 6.74
C PHE A 79 30.93 2.85 6.95
N GLU A 80 30.39 1.70 7.34
CA GLU A 80 31.14 0.44 7.41
C GLU A 80 31.45 -0.05 6.00
N LYS A 81 32.70 0.13 5.56
CA LYS A 81 33.15 -0.42 4.27
C LYS A 81 33.09 -1.94 4.32
N PRO A 82 32.37 -2.59 3.40
CA PRO A 82 32.33 -4.05 3.33
C PRO A 82 33.75 -4.60 3.11
N TYR A 83 34.04 -5.74 3.73
CA TYR A 83 35.34 -6.42 3.59
C TYR A 83 35.53 -6.96 2.17
N ASP A 84 34.44 -7.37 1.54
CA ASP A 84 34.37 -7.81 0.15
C ASP A 84 33.13 -7.16 -0.50
N ASP A 85 33.34 -6.47 -1.62
CA ASP A 85 32.24 -5.86 -2.37
C ASP A 85 31.35 -6.92 -3.03
N ASP A 86 31.89 -8.12 -3.29
CA ASP A 86 31.17 -9.20 -3.98
C ASP A 86 30.04 -9.79 -3.11
N ASP A 87 30.14 -9.66 -1.79
CA ASP A 87 29.14 -10.16 -0.82
C ASP A 87 27.97 -9.18 -0.60
N VAL A 88 28.02 -7.98 -1.17
CA VAL A 88 27.03 -6.93 -0.88
C VAL A 88 25.86 -6.99 -1.84
N VAL A 89 24.69 -7.35 -1.31
CA VAL A 89 23.42 -7.27 -2.03
C VAL A 89 22.99 -5.81 -2.11
N LEU A 90 22.84 -5.27 -3.34
CA LEU A 90 22.45 -3.87 -3.57
C LEU A 90 21.19 -3.44 -2.78
N GLU A 91 20.17 -4.30 -2.72
CA GLU A 91 18.93 -4.04 -1.98
C GLU A 91 19.17 -3.78 -0.48
N GLU A 92 20.24 -4.34 0.08
CA GLU A 92 20.63 -4.18 1.48
C GLU A 92 21.55 -2.99 1.74
N ASN A 93 22.05 -2.34 0.66
CA ASN A 93 22.98 -1.22 0.70
C ASN A 93 22.49 -0.02 -0.13
N LEU A 94 21.19 0.26 -0.09
CA LEU A 94 20.61 1.40 -0.82
C LEU A 94 20.95 2.72 -0.12
N ILE A 95 21.90 3.46 -0.68
CA ILE A 95 22.32 4.79 -0.26
C ILE A 95 22.03 5.75 -1.41
N VAL A 96 21.17 6.75 -1.19
CA VAL A 96 20.60 7.57 -2.26
C VAL A 96 20.64 9.07 -1.96
N GLU A 97 20.93 9.86 -2.99
CA GLU A 97 20.70 11.30 -3.05
C GLU A 97 19.62 11.58 -4.11
N ILE A 98 18.60 12.38 -3.78
CA ILE A 98 17.47 12.58 -4.69
C ILE A 98 17.27 14.07 -5.00
N LYS A 99 17.48 14.40 -6.28
CA LYS A 99 17.26 15.73 -6.84
C LYS A 99 15.86 15.79 -7.43
N SER A 100 14.91 16.23 -6.61
CA SER A 100 13.51 16.37 -6.98
C SER A 100 12.93 17.69 -6.49
N LYS A 101 11.93 18.23 -7.19
CA LYS A 101 11.14 19.37 -6.71
C LYS A 101 10.24 19.02 -5.52
N ALA A 102 10.05 17.73 -5.25
CA ALA A 102 9.21 17.22 -4.18
C ALA A 102 9.92 17.13 -2.83
N ILE A 103 11.25 17.26 -2.80
CA ILE A 103 12.10 17.15 -1.61
C ILE A 103 12.64 18.54 -1.25
N SER A 104 12.70 18.82 0.05
CA SER A 104 13.09 20.13 0.58
C SER A 104 14.59 20.38 0.42
N ASP A 105 15.43 19.47 0.95
CA ASP A 105 16.88 19.52 0.76
C ASP A 105 17.34 18.45 -0.24
N LYS A 106 17.95 18.90 -1.34
CA LYS A 106 18.35 18.04 -2.46
C LYS A 106 19.79 17.56 -2.36
N ARG A 107 20.50 17.92 -1.27
CA ARG A 107 21.90 17.54 -1.01
C ARG A 107 22.02 16.46 0.06
N GLU A 108 20.94 16.17 0.76
CA GLU A 108 20.92 15.12 1.77
C GLU A 108 21.02 13.75 1.11
N ILE A 109 21.88 12.91 1.69
CA ILE A 109 22.09 11.52 1.29
C ILE A 109 21.44 10.66 2.38
N TYR A 110 20.72 9.63 1.97
CA TYR A 110 19.98 8.77 2.87
C TYR A 110 20.31 7.30 2.65
N TYR A 111 20.41 6.55 3.74
CA TYR A 111 20.08 5.13 3.70
C TYR A 111 18.57 4.98 3.47
N MET A 112 18.16 4.00 2.67
CA MET A 112 16.74 3.67 2.47
C MET A 112 16.44 2.18 2.66
N GLY A 113 15.21 1.86 3.06
CA GLY A 113 14.74 0.47 3.11
C GLY A 113 15.49 -0.40 4.13
N LYS A 114 15.97 -1.56 3.69
CA LYS A 114 16.71 -2.51 4.54
C LYS A 114 18.00 -1.88 5.09
N ALA A 115 18.68 -1.04 4.30
CA ALA A 115 19.89 -0.33 4.73
C ALA A 115 19.59 0.65 5.88
N ALA A 116 18.48 1.39 5.77
CA ALA A 116 18.03 2.33 6.81
C ALA A 116 17.58 1.62 8.09
N ALA A 117 16.91 0.48 7.97
CA ALA A 117 16.39 -0.27 9.12
C ALA A 117 17.49 -0.80 10.05
N LYS A 118 18.73 -0.91 9.56
CA LYS A 118 19.92 -1.32 10.34
C LYS A 118 20.56 -0.13 11.09
N GLN A 119 20.18 1.11 10.79
CA GLN A 119 20.78 2.31 11.38
C GLN A 119 20.19 2.63 12.76
N ARG A 120 20.99 3.30 13.61
CA ARG A 120 20.59 3.65 14.99
C ARG A 120 19.57 4.79 15.05
N ASP A 121 19.62 5.70 14.08
CA ASP A 121 18.81 6.92 13.98
C ASP A 121 17.68 6.80 12.95
N VAL A 122 17.18 5.59 12.73
CA VAL A 122 16.14 5.29 11.75
C VAL A 122 14.89 6.15 11.96
N SER A 123 14.48 6.86 10.91
CA SER A 123 13.24 7.62 10.85
C SER A 123 12.10 6.73 10.35
N LEU A 124 11.23 6.32 11.29
CA LEU A 124 10.02 5.54 11.02
C LEU A 124 8.78 6.41 10.85
N THR A 125 7.74 5.83 10.25
CA THR A 125 6.46 6.51 10.04
C THR A 125 5.79 6.91 11.35
N ALA A 126 5.48 8.19 11.48
CA ALA A 126 4.74 8.70 12.63
C ALA A 126 3.26 8.33 12.55
N PHE A 127 2.61 8.22 13.70
CA PHE A 127 1.17 8.03 13.77
C PHE A 127 0.45 9.27 13.18
N ASN A 128 -0.52 9.06 12.28
CA ASN A 128 -1.25 10.11 11.55
C ASN A 128 -0.38 10.98 10.62
N ASN A 129 0.66 10.37 10.03
CA ASN A 129 1.53 11.07 9.09
C ASN A 129 0.78 11.52 7.83
N GLN A 130 1.16 12.71 7.35
CA GLN A 130 0.67 13.24 6.10
C GLN A 130 1.64 12.83 5.00
N LYS A 131 1.37 11.70 4.34
CA LYS A 131 2.27 11.08 3.35
C LYS A 131 2.78 12.09 2.31
N VAL A 132 1.92 13.01 1.90
CA VAL A 132 2.25 14.03 0.89
C VAL A 132 3.31 15.02 1.38
N ASP A 133 3.41 15.29 2.68
CA ASP A 133 4.25 16.35 3.25
C ASP A 133 5.60 15.85 3.78
N GLU A 134 5.85 14.53 3.74
CA GLU A 134 7.08 13.93 4.23
C GLU A 134 8.08 13.70 3.10
N ASP A 135 9.31 14.21 3.25
CA ASP A 135 10.40 13.96 2.28
C ASP A 135 10.69 12.45 2.14
N ARG A 136 10.55 11.69 3.23
CA ARG A 136 10.63 10.21 3.24
C ARG A 136 9.77 9.57 2.15
N THR A 137 8.58 10.12 1.88
CA THR A 137 7.68 9.55 0.88
C THR A 137 8.30 9.59 -0.51
N TYR A 138 8.89 10.73 -0.85
CA TYR A 138 9.52 10.93 -2.15
C TYR A 138 10.86 10.22 -2.23
N VAL A 139 11.61 10.18 -1.12
CA VAL A 139 12.88 9.45 -1.06
C VAL A 139 12.68 7.98 -1.38
N LEU A 140 11.74 7.33 -0.69
CA LEU A 140 11.45 5.92 -0.90
C LEU A 140 10.82 5.64 -2.27
N LEU A 141 9.89 6.48 -2.71
CA LEU A 141 9.21 6.28 -4.00
C LEU A 141 10.18 6.40 -5.19
N PHE A 142 10.97 7.48 -5.23
CA PHE A 142 11.91 7.68 -6.33
C PHE A 142 13.09 6.71 -6.22
N GLY A 143 13.58 6.43 -5.01
CA GLY A 143 14.61 5.42 -4.77
C GLY A 143 14.17 4.03 -5.27
N LEU A 144 12.95 3.60 -4.98
CA LEU A 144 12.39 2.33 -5.46
C LEU A 144 12.31 2.30 -6.99
N ALA A 145 11.77 3.36 -7.60
CA ALA A 145 11.65 3.45 -9.06
C ALA A 145 13.02 3.40 -9.75
N ALA A 146 14.02 4.06 -9.17
CA ALA A 146 15.38 4.06 -9.67
C ALA A 146 16.07 2.70 -9.45
N TYR A 147 15.81 2.04 -8.32
CA TYR A 147 16.32 0.70 -8.04
C TYR A 147 15.81 -0.31 -9.07
N HIS A 148 14.51 -0.24 -9.40
CA HIS A 148 13.95 -1.03 -10.48
C HIS A 148 14.66 -0.76 -11.82
N ALA A 149 14.89 0.52 -12.16
CA ALA A 149 15.61 0.88 -13.38
C ALA A 149 17.04 0.32 -13.44
N VAL A 150 17.76 0.29 -12.32
CA VAL A 150 19.10 -0.33 -12.22
C VAL A 150 19.03 -1.82 -12.50
N LEU A 151 18.09 -2.53 -11.87
CA LEU A 151 17.92 -3.96 -12.10
C LEU A 151 17.55 -4.29 -13.56
N SER A 152 16.76 -3.43 -14.21
CA SER A 152 16.40 -3.57 -15.61
C SER A 152 17.54 -3.22 -16.58
N ASN A 153 18.59 -2.52 -16.12
CA ASN A 153 19.72 -2.05 -16.95
C ASN A 153 21.06 -2.23 -16.19
N PRO A 154 21.49 -3.47 -15.90
CA PRO A 154 22.61 -3.75 -14.98
C PRO A 154 23.98 -3.26 -15.47
N ASP A 155 24.14 -3.05 -16.78
CA ASP A 155 25.42 -2.66 -17.39
C ASP A 155 25.55 -1.12 -17.58
N GLU A 156 24.55 -0.35 -17.16
CA GLU A 156 24.50 1.11 -17.36
C GLU A 156 24.70 1.88 -16.05
N THR A 157 25.52 2.93 -16.08
CA THR A 157 25.77 3.81 -14.92
C THR A 157 25.07 5.17 -15.01
N ASP A 158 24.55 5.54 -16.18
CA ASP A 158 23.69 6.71 -16.42
C ASP A 158 22.41 6.24 -17.14
N ILE A 159 21.38 5.98 -16.36
CA ILE A 159 20.13 5.35 -16.82
C ILE A 159 19.06 6.41 -17.02
N GLN A 160 18.44 6.42 -18.21
CA GLN A 160 17.25 7.22 -18.49
C GLN A 160 16.00 6.33 -18.44
N TYR A 161 15.25 6.39 -17.35
CA TYR A 161 14.10 5.53 -17.14
C TYR A 161 12.78 6.29 -17.30
N HIS A 162 11.97 5.87 -18.28
CA HIS A 162 10.69 6.50 -18.60
C HIS A 162 9.55 5.73 -17.96
N ILE A 163 8.69 6.45 -17.24
CA ILE A 163 7.48 5.93 -16.60
C ILE A 163 6.29 6.62 -17.28
N ASP A 164 5.57 5.88 -18.13
CA ASP A 164 4.40 6.41 -18.84
C ASP A 164 3.25 6.71 -17.88
N GLN A 165 3.05 5.83 -16.90
CA GLN A 165 2.04 5.99 -15.86
C GLN A 165 2.58 5.53 -14.50
N LEU A 166 2.80 6.49 -13.60
CA LEU A 166 2.98 6.24 -12.18
C LEU A 166 1.62 6.23 -11.49
N SER A 167 1.30 5.19 -10.74
CA SER A 167 0.08 5.05 -9.96
C SER A 167 0.42 4.86 -8.48
N VAL A 168 -0.12 5.72 -7.63
CA VAL A 168 0.15 5.74 -6.19
C VAL A 168 -1.15 5.82 -5.41
N SER A 169 -1.17 5.34 -4.18
CA SER A 169 -2.34 5.42 -3.29
C SER A 169 -2.15 6.47 -2.19
N LEU A 170 -3.26 7.09 -1.77
CA LEU A 170 -3.35 7.86 -0.53
C LEU A 170 -4.53 7.36 0.30
N PRO A 171 -4.47 7.47 1.63
CA PRO A 171 -5.64 7.29 2.49
C PRO A 171 -6.80 8.16 2.01
N THR A 172 -8.04 7.67 2.12
CA THR A 172 -9.19 8.28 1.40
C THR A 172 -9.42 9.77 1.74
N THR A 173 -9.15 10.18 2.97
CA THR A 173 -9.15 11.57 3.47
C THR A 173 -8.05 12.41 2.81
N GLN A 174 -6.79 11.98 2.89
CA GLN A 174 -5.66 12.65 2.24
C GLN A 174 -5.83 12.69 0.72
N TYR A 175 -6.42 11.65 0.12
CA TYR A 175 -6.79 11.63 -1.29
C TYR A 175 -7.76 12.75 -1.64
N LYS A 176 -8.79 13.01 -0.83
CA LYS A 176 -9.76 14.09 -1.10
C LYS A 176 -9.12 15.47 -1.05
N GLU A 177 -8.13 15.67 -0.18
CA GLU A 177 -7.56 16.99 0.12
C GLU A 177 -6.27 17.29 -0.64
N LYS A 178 -5.40 16.29 -0.82
CA LYS A 178 -4.01 16.47 -1.25
C LYS A 178 -3.63 15.77 -2.55
N LYS A 179 -4.52 15.01 -3.18
CA LYS A 179 -4.21 14.27 -4.42
C LYS A 179 -3.60 15.14 -5.52
N ASP A 180 -4.07 16.38 -5.69
CA ASP A 180 -3.64 17.22 -6.80
C ASP A 180 -2.22 17.75 -6.55
N ILE A 181 -1.93 18.17 -5.31
CA ILE A 181 -0.58 18.57 -4.89
C ILE A 181 0.37 17.38 -5.00
N PHE A 182 -0.05 16.20 -4.55
CA PHE A 182 0.76 15.00 -4.61
C PHE A 182 1.09 14.61 -6.06
N LYS A 183 0.07 14.60 -6.93
CA LYS A 183 0.25 14.43 -8.38
C LYS A 183 1.26 15.43 -8.95
N GLN A 184 1.15 16.71 -8.62
CA GLN A 184 2.07 17.72 -9.14
C GLN A 184 3.51 17.51 -8.66
N ARG A 185 3.73 17.07 -7.42
CA ARG A 185 5.07 16.77 -6.87
C ARG A 185 5.73 15.58 -7.58
N LEU A 186 4.95 14.57 -7.95
CA LEU A 186 5.42 13.34 -8.61
C LEU A 186 5.64 13.46 -10.13
N LEU A 187 5.11 14.50 -10.78
CA LEU A 187 5.24 14.68 -12.23
C LEU A 187 6.59 15.29 -12.62
N GLY A 188 7.13 14.83 -13.75
CA GLY A 188 8.28 15.42 -14.41
C GLY A 188 9.55 14.59 -14.21
N THR A 189 10.67 15.28 -14.12
CA THR A 189 12.00 14.65 -14.08
C THR A 189 12.55 14.66 -12.66
N HIS A 190 13.04 13.51 -12.22
CA HIS A 190 13.68 13.33 -10.91
C HIS A 190 15.01 12.60 -11.13
N THR A 191 16.07 13.06 -10.47
CA THR A 191 17.37 12.37 -10.52
C THR A 191 17.64 11.69 -9.20
N VAL A 192 17.96 10.41 -9.26
CA VAL A 192 18.40 9.60 -8.12
C VAL A 192 19.85 9.24 -8.37
N ILE A 193 20.70 9.49 -7.39
CA ILE A 193 22.11 9.12 -7.43
C ILE A 193 22.28 8.06 -6.36
N PHE A 194 22.69 6.87 -6.76
CA PHE A 194 23.10 5.84 -5.84
C PHE A 194 24.58 5.99 -5.52
N HIS A 195 24.90 5.88 -4.23
CA HIS A 195 26.24 6.01 -3.70
C HIS A 195 26.75 4.64 -3.21
N LYS A 196 28.07 4.43 -3.26
CA LYS A 196 28.74 3.22 -2.76
C LYS A 196 28.15 1.92 -3.35
N ILE A 197 27.83 1.95 -4.64
CA ILE A 197 27.32 0.78 -5.34
C ILE A 197 28.39 -0.33 -5.38
N PRO A 198 28.07 -1.56 -4.95
CA PRO A 198 28.97 -2.69 -5.06
C PRO A 198 29.39 -2.94 -6.51
N GLN A 199 30.60 -3.44 -6.73
CA GLN A 199 31.10 -3.87 -8.05
C GLN A 199 31.31 -2.75 -9.09
N LEU A 200 31.02 -1.48 -8.77
CA LEU A 200 31.39 -0.34 -9.62
C LEU A 200 32.81 0.16 -9.35
N PRO A 201 33.49 0.75 -10.35
CA PRO A 201 34.73 1.49 -10.12
C PRO A 201 34.45 2.81 -9.38
N GLU A 202 35.44 3.30 -8.62
CA GLU A 202 35.36 4.60 -7.93
C GLU A 202 35.02 5.74 -8.91
N PRO A 203 34.07 6.64 -8.59
CA PRO A 203 33.48 6.90 -7.26
C PRO A 203 32.31 6.00 -6.80
N LYS A 204 32.08 4.83 -7.43
CA LYS A 204 30.99 3.89 -7.09
C LYS A 204 29.60 4.54 -7.11
N GLU A 205 29.41 5.46 -8.05
CA GLU A 205 28.17 6.19 -8.25
C GLU A 205 27.43 5.68 -9.49
N LEU A 206 26.10 5.61 -9.38
CA LEU A 206 25.20 5.33 -10.48
C LEU A 206 24.09 6.39 -10.48
N VAL A 207 23.82 6.99 -11.65
CA VAL A 207 22.81 8.02 -11.80
C VAL A 207 21.61 7.47 -12.57
N VAL A 208 20.42 7.64 -12.02
CA VAL A 208 19.16 7.34 -12.69
C VAL A 208 18.35 8.61 -12.84
N LYS A 209 17.96 8.93 -14.07
CA LYS A 209 17.01 9.99 -14.37
C LYS A 209 15.64 9.39 -14.66
N LEU A 210 14.72 9.61 -13.74
CA LEU A 210 13.32 9.19 -13.84
C LEU A 210 12.52 10.25 -14.60
N HIS A 211 11.82 9.82 -15.65
CA HIS A 211 10.91 10.64 -16.44
C HIS A 211 9.47 10.19 -16.23
N VAL A 212 8.76 10.83 -15.29
CA VAL A 212 7.36 10.52 -14.98
C VAL A 212 6.44 11.37 -15.86
N LYS A 213 5.84 10.72 -16.86
CA LYS A 213 4.99 11.36 -17.87
C LYS A 213 3.60 11.68 -17.34
N ASP A 214 2.98 10.73 -16.63
CA ASP A 214 1.71 10.97 -15.95
C ASP A 214 1.58 10.22 -14.63
N VAL A 215 0.75 10.77 -13.75
CA VAL A 215 0.50 10.26 -12.41
C VAL A 215 -0.99 10.07 -12.17
N ILE A 216 -1.35 8.91 -11.62
CA ILE A 216 -2.66 8.64 -11.03
C ILE A 216 -2.49 8.51 -9.53
N VAL A 217 -3.29 9.26 -8.78
CA VAL A 217 -3.43 9.05 -7.35
C VAL A 217 -4.76 8.33 -7.12
N GLY A 218 -4.71 7.15 -6.52
CA GLY A 218 -5.86 6.37 -6.10
C GLY A 218 -6.18 6.59 -4.62
N ALA A 219 -7.43 6.33 -4.25
CA ALA A 219 -7.79 6.19 -2.84
C ALA A 219 -7.51 4.76 -2.39
N GLU A 220 -6.82 4.59 -1.26
CA GLU A 220 -6.71 3.31 -0.56
C GLU A 220 -8.11 2.73 -0.30
N GLY A 221 -8.23 1.41 -0.26
CA GLY A 221 -9.51 0.71 -0.16
C GLY A 221 -10.32 0.71 -1.47
N ALA A 222 -10.40 1.83 -2.19
CA ALA A 222 -10.96 1.86 -3.55
C ALA A 222 -10.04 1.12 -4.54
N CYS A 223 -8.73 1.26 -4.38
CA CYS A 223 -7.76 0.46 -5.14
C CYS A 223 -7.85 -1.01 -4.75
N ALA A 224 -7.89 -1.35 -3.45
CA ALA A 224 -8.11 -2.73 -3.02
C ALA A 224 -9.39 -3.35 -3.62
N TYR A 225 -10.49 -2.58 -3.69
CA TYR A 225 -11.72 -3.01 -4.36
C TYR A 225 -11.51 -3.35 -5.84
N LEU A 226 -10.74 -2.55 -6.59
CA LEU A 226 -10.37 -2.87 -7.97
C LEU A 226 -9.54 -4.16 -8.04
N GLY A 227 -8.55 -4.32 -7.16
CA GLY A 227 -7.74 -5.53 -7.08
C GLY A 227 -8.55 -6.80 -6.76
N LEU A 228 -9.67 -6.65 -6.06
CA LEU A 228 -10.60 -7.75 -5.77
C LEU A 228 -11.53 -8.08 -6.92
N THR A 229 -11.99 -7.07 -7.66
CA THR A 229 -13.06 -7.26 -8.65
C THR A 229 -12.57 -7.41 -10.08
N ARG A 230 -11.31 -7.08 -10.35
CA ARG A 230 -10.72 -7.15 -11.68
C ARG A 230 -9.47 -8.02 -11.74
N ASP A 231 -9.28 -8.59 -12.92
CA ASP A 231 -8.09 -9.31 -13.31
C ASP A 231 -6.98 -8.34 -13.75
N LEU A 232 -5.73 -8.63 -13.41
CA LEU A 232 -4.61 -7.72 -13.65
C LEU A 232 -4.18 -7.67 -15.12
N ASP A 233 -4.35 -8.77 -15.84
CA ASP A 233 -3.85 -8.94 -17.19
C ASP A 233 -4.92 -8.61 -18.23
N THR A 234 -6.11 -9.18 -18.05
CA THR A 234 -7.25 -8.96 -18.95
C THR A 234 -8.04 -7.70 -18.61
N LEU A 235 -7.87 -7.13 -17.41
CA LEU A 235 -8.67 -6.01 -16.86
C LEU A 235 -10.18 -6.32 -16.74
N GLY A 236 -10.56 -7.56 -17.02
CA GLY A 236 -11.92 -8.07 -16.97
C GLY A 236 -12.43 -8.19 -15.54
N ILE A 237 -13.75 -8.30 -15.39
CA ILE A 237 -14.37 -8.55 -14.09
C ILE A 237 -14.14 -10.02 -13.72
N LYS A 238 -13.51 -10.28 -12.57
CA LYS A 238 -13.34 -11.64 -12.03
C LYS A 238 -14.37 -12.01 -10.96
N ASP A 239 -15.00 -11.02 -10.33
CA ASP A 239 -16.01 -11.22 -9.28
C ASP A 239 -17.24 -10.31 -9.51
N ASP A 240 -18.17 -10.80 -10.33
CA ASP A 240 -19.44 -10.11 -10.62
C ASP A 240 -20.41 -10.14 -9.43
N ALA A 241 -20.29 -11.14 -8.54
CA ALA A 241 -21.11 -11.24 -7.34
C ALA A 241 -20.80 -10.09 -6.37
N LEU A 242 -19.51 -9.87 -6.10
CA LEU A 242 -19.05 -8.78 -5.23
C LEU A 242 -19.45 -7.40 -5.79
N ILE A 243 -19.37 -7.20 -7.11
CA ILE A 243 -19.82 -5.98 -7.76
C ILE A 243 -21.31 -5.71 -7.50
N LYS A 244 -22.17 -6.75 -7.62
CA LYS A 244 -23.61 -6.64 -7.36
C LYS A 244 -23.88 -6.30 -5.89
N GLU A 245 -23.11 -6.85 -4.96
CA GLU A 245 -23.24 -6.56 -3.53
C GLU A 245 -22.98 -5.08 -3.19
N THR A 246 -22.11 -4.40 -3.94
CA THR A 246 -21.88 -2.95 -3.72
C THR A 246 -23.11 -2.09 -3.87
N ARG A 247 -24.21 -2.57 -4.50
CA ARG A 247 -25.48 -1.85 -4.52
C ARG A 247 -26.06 -1.62 -3.12
N LYS A 248 -25.88 -2.60 -2.22
CA LYS A 248 -26.27 -2.54 -0.80
C LYS A 248 -25.23 -1.81 0.05
N GLY A 249 -24.02 -1.68 -0.47
CA GLY A 249 -22.85 -1.17 0.23
C GLY A 249 -22.02 -2.33 0.79
N ILE A 250 -20.70 -2.22 0.64
CA ILE A 250 -19.72 -3.09 1.27
C ILE A 250 -18.73 -2.22 2.05
N ILE A 251 -18.06 -2.79 3.03
CA ILE A 251 -16.98 -2.11 3.76
C ILE A 251 -15.72 -2.94 3.60
N ILE A 252 -14.61 -2.26 3.32
CA ILE A 252 -13.26 -2.81 3.34
C ILE A 252 -12.56 -2.17 4.54
N GLY A 253 -11.95 -2.99 5.39
CA GLY A 253 -11.21 -2.52 6.55
C GLY A 253 -9.79 -3.05 6.53
N ASP A 254 -8.81 -2.15 6.49
CA ASP A 254 -7.40 -2.46 6.60
C ASP A 254 -6.98 -2.42 8.08
N LEU A 255 -6.44 -3.53 8.57
CA LEU A 255 -5.98 -3.67 9.94
C LEU A 255 -4.47 -3.67 9.96
N GLY A 256 -3.92 -2.54 10.39
CA GLY A 256 -2.50 -2.33 10.58
C GLY A 256 -2.00 -2.64 12.00
N GLY A 257 -0.71 -2.38 12.18
CA GLY A 257 -0.03 -2.44 13.49
C GLY A 257 -0.62 -1.46 14.49
N ASP A 258 -0.77 -0.19 14.09
CA ASP A 258 -1.15 0.92 14.97
C ASP A 258 -2.47 1.59 14.61
N SER A 259 -3.00 1.33 13.42
CA SER A 259 -4.22 1.96 12.91
C SER A 259 -5.15 0.97 12.22
N VAL A 260 -6.42 1.37 12.13
CA VAL A 260 -7.41 0.74 11.25
C VAL A 260 -8.00 1.78 10.31
N ASP A 261 -8.12 1.40 9.05
CA ASP A 261 -8.66 2.24 7.99
C ASP A 261 -9.87 1.57 7.36
N PHE A 262 -11.01 2.24 7.39
CA PHE A 262 -12.25 1.72 6.81
C PHE A 262 -12.67 2.52 5.59
N VAL A 263 -13.04 1.81 4.53
CA VAL A 263 -13.58 2.38 3.30
C VAL A 263 -14.90 1.70 2.95
N GLY A 264 -15.96 2.48 2.88
CA GLY A 264 -17.26 2.07 2.39
C GLY A 264 -17.35 2.22 0.88
N ILE A 265 -17.68 1.14 0.17
CA ILE A 265 -17.90 1.14 -1.27
C ILE A 265 -19.39 0.94 -1.55
N LYS A 266 -19.98 1.81 -2.37
CA LYS A 266 -21.35 1.68 -2.85
C LYS A 266 -21.44 1.99 -4.33
N ASN A 267 -22.17 1.17 -5.08
CA ASN A 267 -22.31 1.30 -6.53
C ASN A 267 -20.95 1.44 -7.23
N ASN A 268 -19.98 0.59 -6.87
CA ASN A 268 -18.59 0.63 -7.35
C ASN A 268 -17.81 1.91 -7.06
N LYS A 269 -18.22 2.70 -6.04
CA LYS A 269 -17.55 3.96 -5.69
C LYS A 269 -17.28 4.07 -4.18
N PRO A 270 -16.16 4.68 -3.76
CA PRO A 270 -15.96 5.01 -2.36
C PRO A 270 -16.96 6.10 -1.95
N VAL A 271 -17.73 5.83 -0.89
CA VAL A 271 -18.79 6.72 -0.38
C VAL A 271 -18.60 7.09 1.09
N ALA A 272 -17.87 6.29 1.86
CA ALA A 272 -17.56 6.58 3.26
C ALA A 272 -16.11 6.20 3.53
N SER A 273 -15.47 6.92 4.44
CA SER A 273 -14.12 6.59 4.89
C SER A 273 -13.92 7.04 6.32
N VAL A 274 -13.27 6.20 7.12
CA VAL A 274 -12.72 6.57 8.42
C VAL A 274 -11.25 6.18 8.39
N GLU A 275 -10.37 7.17 8.43
CA GLU A 275 -8.92 7.00 8.44
C GLU A 275 -8.43 6.96 9.89
N GLY A 276 -7.46 6.09 10.16
CA GLY A 276 -6.49 6.28 11.23
C GLY A 276 -7.08 6.27 12.64
N GLU A 277 -8.14 5.50 12.90
CA GLU A 277 -8.52 5.30 14.31
C GLU A 277 -7.32 4.65 15.02
N PRO A 278 -6.85 5.19 16.17
CA PRO A 278 -5.68 4.71 16.92
C PRO A 278 -5.97 3.36 17.58
N PHE A 279 -6.12 2.37 16.74
CA PHE A 279 -6.50 1.02 17.08
C PHE A 279 -5.83 0.11 16.07
N GLY A 280 -4.84 -0.66 16.53
CA GLY A 280 -4.21 -1.71 15.75
C GLY A 280 -3.82 -2.88 16.65
N ILE A 281 -3.15 -3.87 16.07
CA ILE A 281 -2.75 -5.09 16.80
C ILE A 281 -1.63 -4.84 17.81
N ASN A 282 -0.78 -3.83 17.62
CA ASN A 282 0.42 -3.59 18.43
C ASN A 282 0.13 -3.46 19.92
N GLN A 283 -0.93 -2.74 20.31
CA GLN A 283 -1.33 -2.63 21.72
C GLN A 283 -1.67 -3.99 22.37
N PHE A 284 -2.17 -4.94 21.57
CA PHE A 284 -2.50 -6.28 22.02
C PHE A 284 -1.25 -7.16 22.09
N LEU A 285 -0.35 -7.04 21.10
CA LEU A 285 0.96 -7.69 21.11
C LEU A 285 1.78 -7.27 22.33
N ASP A 286 1.85 -5.96 22.60
CA ASP A 286 2.52 -5.43 23.79
C ASP A 286 1.92 -6.02 25.08
N GLY A 287 0.59 -6.15 25.13
CA GLY A 287 -0.11 -6.80 26.23
C GLY A 287 0.16 -8.30 26.36
N ILE A 288 0.56 -9.00 25.29
CA ILE A 288 1.03 -10.39 25.33
C ILE A 288 2.47 -10.42 25.84
N ILE A 289 3.37 -9.62 25.23
CA ILE A 289 4.79 -9.52 25.56
C ILE A 289 4.98 -9.21 27.05
N GLN A 290 4.26 -8.22 27.58
CA GLN A 290 4.33 -7.84 29.00
C GLN A 290 3.91 -8.99 29.93
N LYS A 291 2.88 -9.76 29.56
CA LYS A 291 2.42 -10.89 30.38
C LYS A 291 3.39 -12.06 30.32
N VAL A 292 3.87 -12.42 29.14
CA VAL A 292 4.84 -13.51 28.96
C VAL A 292 6.14 -13.18 29.69
N SER A 293 6.66 -11.95 29.54
CA SER A 293 7.85 -11.50 30.25
C SER A 293 7.69 -11.55 31.77
N LYS A 294 6.54 -11.13 32.28
CA LYS A 294 6.26 -11.13 33.71
C LYS A 294 6.10 -12.52 34.31
N TYR A 295 5.42 -13.44 33.62
CA TYR A 295 4.97 -14.71 34.20
C TYR A 295 5.75 -15.94 33.74
N GLU A 296 6.35 -15.91 32.55
CA GLU A 296 7.10 -17.03 31.98
C GLU A 296 8.61 -16.76 31.91
N LEU A 297 9.06 -15.58 32.37
CA LEU A 297 10.47 -15.16 32.37
C LEU A 297 11.13 -15.16 30.99
N TYR A 298 10.33 -15.09 29.93
CA TYR A 298 10.79 -15.00 28.54
C TYR A 298 10.65 -13.58 28.02
N ARG A 299 11.72 -13.00 27.48
CA ARG A 299 11.70 -11.69 26.85
C ARG A 299 11.77 -11.85 25.35
N PHE A 300 10.76 -11.32 24.66
CA PHE A 300 10.81 -11.16 23.20
C PHE A 300 11.82 -10.07 22.84
N ASP A 301 12.58 -10.30 21.78
CA ASP A 301 13.54 -9.35 21.21
C ASP A 301 12.82 -8.23 20.46
N SER A 302 11.68 -8.56 19.83
CA SER A 302 10.86 -7.61 19.07
C SER A 302 9.40 -8.03 19.01
N ARG A 303 8.53 -7.14 18.52
CA ARG A 303 7.14 -7.51 18.16
C ARG A 303 7.12 -8.53 17.03
N SER A 304 8.03 -8.41 16.06
CA SER A 304 8.13 -9.30 14.90
C SER A 304 8.33 -10.76 15.31
N GLU A 305 9.13 -11.02 16.35
CA GLU A 305 9.33 -12.37 16.88
C GLU A 305 8.01 -12.99 17.37
N LEU A 306 7.16 -12.21 18.04
CA LEU A 306 5.83 -12.67 18.44
C LEU A 306 4.91 -12.84 17.23
N GLU A 307 4.95 -11.92 16.26
CA GLU A 307 4.15 -12.01 15.03
C GLU A 307 4.48 -13.26 14.21
N GLU A 308 5.75 -13.63 14.10
CA GLU A 308 6.20 -14.86 13.44
C GLU A 308 5.61 -16.10 14.11
N LYS A 309 5.65 -16.16 15.44
CA LYS A 309 5.00 -17.24 16.21
C LYS A 309 3.49 -17.27 16.00
N LEU A 310 2.83 -16.10 15.96
CA LEU A 310 1.40 -16.02 15.70
C LEU A 310 1.06 -16.50 14.29
N ALA A 311 1.86 -16.12 13.28
CA ALA A 311 1.70 -16.50 11.89
C ALA A 311 1.92 -18.00 11.65
N ALA A 312 2.88 -18.60 12.35
CA ALA A 312 3.15 -20.04 12.29
C ALA A 312 2.01 -20.90 12.90
N GLY A 313 1.15 -20.28 13.71
CA GLY A 313 -0.07 -20.88 14.23
C GLY A 313 0.09 -21.48 15.63
N GLN A 314 -1.01 -22.04 16.15
CA GLN A 314 -1.13 -22.37 17.58
C GLN A 314 -0.13 -23.44 18.06
N SER A 315 0.40 -24.27 17.18
CA SER A 315 1.46 -25.24 17.54
C SER A 315 2.75 -24.55 17.98
N GLU A 316 3.02 -23.35 17.48
CA GLU A 316 4.23 -22.56 17.78
C GLU A 316 4.03 -21.56 18.91
N TRP A 317 2.87 -21.58 19.59
CA TRP A 317 2.54 -20.68 20.70
C TRP A 317 3.19 -21.13 22.01
N TYR A 318 4.51 -21.33 21.95
CA TYR A 318 5.34 -21.62 23.10
C TYR A 318 6.61 -20.76 23.10
N VAL A 319 7.17 -20.60 24.29
CA VAL A 319 8.46 -19.95 24.53
C VAL A 319 9.38 -20.88 25.31
N GLU A 320 10.68 -20.68 25.18
CA GLU A 320 11.71 -21.45 25.87
C GLU A 320 12.55 -20.50 26.73
N PRO A 321 12.10 -20.13 27.95
CA PRO A 321 12.86 -19.25 28.84
C PRO A 321 14.18 -19.87 29.32
N PHE A 322 14.27 -21.21 29.30
CA PHE A 322 15.46 -21.98 29.64
C PHE A 322 15.61 -23.11 28.64
N ALA A 323 16.85 -23.51 28.35
CA ALA A 323 17.17 -24.55 27.38
C ALA A 323 16.33 -25.83 27.62
N GLY A 324 15.52 -26.21 26.62
CA GLY A 324 14.70 -27.42 26.66
C GLY A 324 13.39 -27.31 27.44
N VAL A 325 13.05 -26.15 28.03
CA VAL A 325 11.80 -25.95 28.78
C VAL A 325 10.79 -25.21 27.92
N LYS A 326 9.90 -25.93 27.23
CA LYS A 326 8.79 -25.33 26.49
C LYS A 326 7.65 -24.89 27.42
N LYS A 327 7.22 -23.64 27.31
CA LYS A 327 6.08 -23.04 28.03
C LYS A 327 5.01 -22.58 27.05
N ASP A 328 3.79 -23.12 27.18
CA ASP A 328 2.64 -22.68 26.39
C ASP A 328 2.17 -21.27 26.81
N ILE A 329 2.09 -20.36 25.84
CA ILE A 329 1.68 -18.97 26.02
C ILE A 329 0.29 -18.67 25.46
N SER A 330 -0.45 -19.69 25.00
CA SER A 330 -1.83 -19.58 24.47
C SER A 330 -2.77 -18.84 25.44
N LYS A 331 -2.60 -19.06 26.75
CA LYS A 331 -3.37 -18.39 27.82
C LYS A 331 -3.23 -16.87 27.83
N TYR A 332 -2.14 -16.32 27.29
CA TYR A 332 -1.90 -14.89 27.15
C TYR A 332 -2.34 -14.35 25.79
N ILE A 333 -2.16 -15.14 24.73
CA ILE A 333 -2.50 -14.78 23.34
C ILE A 333 -4.02 -14.71 23.14
N ILE A 334 -4.73 -15.80 23.47
CA ILE A 334 -6.15 -15.95 23.12
C ILE A 334 -7.03 -14.81 23.67
N PRO A 335 -6.91 -14.40 24.95
CA PRO A 335 -7.71 -13.29 25.47
C PRO A 335 -7.46 -11.97 24.74
N GLN A 336 -6.21 -11.70 24.35
CA GLN A 336 -5.84 -10.46 23.67
C GLN A 336 -6.39 -10.44 22.24
N LEU A 337 -6.23 -11.53 21.48
CA LEU A 337 -6.78 -11.63 20.12
C LEU A 337 -8.31 -11.60 20.11
N LYS A 338 -8.98 -12.22 21.10
CA LYS A 338 -10.44 -12.13 21.25
C LYS A 338 -10.91 -10.70 21.58
N SER A 339 -10.22 -10.03 22.50
CA SER A 339 -10.50 -8.63 22.85
C SER A 339 -10.34 -7.72 21.63
N MET A 340 -9.27 -7.92 20.85
CA MET A 340 -9.04 -7.20 19.60
C MET A 340 -10.17 -7.45 18.59
N ALA A 341 -10.53 -8.71 18.35
CA ALA A 341 -11.57 -9.09 17.41
C ALA A 341 -12.93 -8.45 17.74
N VAL A 342 -13.31 -8.41 19.03
CA VAL A 342 -14.54 -7.75 19.46
C VAL A 342 -14.50 -6.25 19.18
N LYS A 343 -13.46 -5.54 19.66
CA LYS A 343 -13.33 -4.10 19.45
C LYS A 343 -13.32 -3.75 17.96
N TYR A 344 -12.64 -4.55 17.16
CA TYR A 344 -12.59 -4.38 15.72
C TYR A 344 -13.98 -4.45 15.06
N LEU A 345 -14.82 -5.42 15.45
CA LEU A 345 -16.20 -5.49 14.98
C LEU A 345 -17.06 -4.31 15.51
N GLU A 346 -16.75 -3.76 16.69
CA GLU A 346 -17.38 -2.52 17.18
C GLU A 346 -17.01 -1.32 16.30
N HIS A 347 -15.75 -1.22 15.85
CA HIS A 347 -15.29 -0.19 14.92
C HIS A 347 -16.01 -0.32 13.57
N PHE A 348 -16.09 -1.53 13.01
CA PHE A 348 -16.87 -1.79 11.80
C PHE A 348 -18.33 -1.33 11.94
N ASP A 349 -19.02 -1.72 13.01
CA ASP A 349 -20.44 -1.40 13.21
C ASP A 349 -20.66 0.12 13.39
N ARG A 350 -19.69 0.80 14.02
CA ARG A 350 -19.67 2.26 14.14
C ARG A 350 -19.53 2.95 12.80
N VAL A 351 -18.64 2.50 11.92
CA VAL A 351 -18.49 3.05 10.56
C VAL A 351 -19.77 2.83 9.76
N ARG A 352 -20.31 1.62 9.81
CA ARG A 352 -21.57 1.26 9.17
C ARG A 352 -22.72 2.15 9.62
N SER A 353 -22.89 2.34 10.93
CA SER A 353 -24.01 3.07 11.51
C SER A 353 -23.93 4.59 11.33
N ARG A 354 -22.72 5.17 11.25
CA ARG A 354 -22.50 6.61 11.08
C ARG A 354 -22.75 7.11 9.65
N SER A 355 -22.65 6.24 8.63
CA SER A 355 -22.86 6.63 7.24
C SER A 355 -24.22 6.16 6.72
N ASN A 356 -25.06 7.13 6.34
CA ASN A 356 -26.36 6.85 5.71
C ASN A 356 -26.23 6.09 4.38
N GLU A 357 -25.08 6.19 3.70
CA GLU A 357 -24.87 5.54 2.41
C GLU A 357 -24.64 4.04 2.55
N ILE A 358 -23.87 3.62 3.56
CA ILE A 358 -23.47 2.22 3.79
C ILE A 358 -24.14 1.58 5.00
N LYS A 359 -25.17 2.20 5.58
CA LYS A 359 -25.93 1.68 6.73
C LYS A 359 -26.47 0.26 6.52
N GLY A 360 -26.78 -0.10 5.27
CA GLY A 360 -27.27 -1.43 4.89
C GLY A 360 -26.17 -2.46 4.57
N ALA A 361 -24.89 -2.11 4.73
CA ALA A 361 -23.79 -3.02 4.42
C ALA A 361 -23.77 -4.21 5.38
N THR A 362 -23.83 -5.42 4.82
CA THR A 362 -23.66 -6.68 5.55
C THR A 362 -22.29 -7.29 5.28
N ARG A 363 -21.81 -7.17 4.04
CA ARG A 363 -20.49 -7.65 3.62
C ARG A 363 -19.38 -6.80 4.23
N TYR A 364 -18.45 -7.51 4.88
CA TYR A 364 -17.24 -6.94 5.40
C TYR A 364 -15.99 -7.66 4.90
N ILE A 365 -15.10 -6.91 4.26
CA ILE A 365 -13.84 -7.41 3.73
C ILE A 365 -12.70 -6.94 4.64
N ALA A 366 -12.14 -7.88 5.40
CA ALA A 366 -11.00 -7.61 6.27
C ALA A 366 -9.71 -7.81 5.47
N VAL A 367 -8.82 -6.81 5.48
CA VAL A 367 -7.50 -6.85 4.83
C VAL A 367 -6.40 -6.43 5.81
N GLY A 368 -5.13 -6.59 5.43
CA GLY A 368 -4.00 -6.20 6.27
C GLY A 368 -3.43 -7.33 7.15
N GLY A 369 -2.22 -7.12 7.65
CA GLY A 369 -1.46 -8.13 8.39
C GLY A 369 -2.13 -8.56 9.69
N ALA A 370 -2.72 -7.62 10.43
CA ALA A 370 -3.42 -7.93 11.67
C ALA A 370 -4.70 -8.76 11.44
N ALA A 371 -5.38 -8.57 10.30
CA ALA A 371 -6.52 -9.40 9.92
C ALA A 371 -6.12 -10.86 9.68
N LYS A 372 -4.94 -11.08 9.08
CA LYS A 372 -4.37 -12.42 8.88
C LYS A 372 -4.03 -13.08 10.21
N LEU A 373 -3.33 -12.37 11.11
CA LEU A 373 -2.92 -12.89 12.43
C LEU A 373 -4.11 -13.27 13.33
N ALA A 374 -5.23 -12.54 13.24
CA ALA A 374 -6.40 -12.77 14.08
C ALA A 374 -7.64 -13.31 13.35
N LYS A 375 -7.46 -13.85 12.13
CA LYS A 375 -8.54 -14.31 11.25
C LYS A 375 -9.56 -15.20 12.00
N ARG A 376 -9.06 -16.21 12.73
CA ARG A 376 -9.89 -17.15 13.49
C ARG A 376 -10.74 -16.44 14.55
N GLN A 377 -10.13 -15.57 15.36
CA GLN A 377 -10.83 -14.87 16.45
C GLN A 377 -11.85 -13.86 15.92
N ILE A 378 -11.56 -13.22 14.77
CA ILE A 378 -12.49 -12.31 14.09
C ILE A 378 -13.71 -13.10 13.56
N GLN A 379 -13.49 -14.26 12.93
CA GLN A 379 -14.56 -15.13 12.45
C GLN A 379 -15.46 -15.62 13.60
N GLU A 380 -14.87 -16.15 14.67
CA GLU A 380 -15.62 -16.57 15.87
C GLU A 380 -16.45 -15.43 16.48
N SER A 381 -15.87 -14.23 16.53
CA SER A 381 -16.56 -13.04 17.08
C SER A 381 -17.72 -12.58 16.19
N ALA A 382 -17.62 -12.71 14.86
CA ALA A 382 -18.68 -12.33 13.95
C ALA A 382 -19.89 -13.27 13.97
N VAL A 383 -19.68 -14.57 14.23
CA VAL A 383 -20.79 -15.51 14.45
C VAL A 383 -21.64 -15.04 15.65
N ARG A 384 -20.98 -14.76 16.78
CA ARG A 384 -21.64 -14.23 17.99
C ARG A 384 -22.32 -12.88 17.75
N TRP A 385 -21.76 -12.08 16.85
CA TRP A 385 -22.34 -10.79 16.47
C TRP A 385 -23.64 -10.95 15.68
N THR A 386 -23.65 -11.93 14.78
CA THR A 386 -24.83 -12.28 13.98
C THR A 386 -25.96 -12.80 14.86
N GLU A 387 -25.66 -13.63 15.86
CA GLU A 387 -26.62 -14.09 16.87
C GLU A 387 -27.28 -12.95 17.66
N ARG A 388 -26.61 -11.79 17.77
CA ARG A 388 -27.14 -10.57 18.43
C ARG A 388 -28.02 -9.71 17.49
N GLY A 389 -28.42 -10.23 16.33
CA GLY A 389 -29.27 -9.53 15.36
C GLY A 389 -28.53 -8.48 14.52
N ARG A 390 -27.19 -8.55 14.46
CA ARG A 390 -26.35 -7.66 13.67
C ARG A 390 -25.52 -8.50 12.69
N PRO A 391 -26.10 -9.01 11.59
CA PRO A 391 -25.36 -9.88 10.68
C PRO A 391 -24.14 -9.16 10.09
N ILE A 392 -22.99 -9.84 10.14
CA ILE A 392 -21.74 -9.43 9.50
C ILE A 392 -21.25 -10.59 8.66
N GLU A 393 -21.13 -10.32 7.38
CA GLU A 393 -20.81 -11.27 6.35
C GLU A 393 -19.33 -11.09 6.02
N LEU A 394 -18.47 -11.75 6.80
CA LEU A 394 -17.01 -11.60 6.71
C LEU A 394 -16.43 -12.26 5.46
N PHE A 395 -15.44 -11.60 4.87
CA PHE A 395 -14.61 -12.09 3.79
C PHE A 395 -13.15 -11.74 4.05
N PHE A 396 -12.26 -12.73 3.88
CA PHE A 396 -10.81 -12.56 3.97
C PHE A 396 -10.24 -12.99 2.62
N PRO A 397 -9.82 -12.05 1.77
CA PRO A 397 -9.13 -12.35 0.52
C PRO A 397 -7.87 -13.20 0.76
N GLU A 398 -7.38 -13.91 -0.25
CA GLU A 398 -6.13 -14.68 -0.14
C GLU A 398 -4.92 -13.74 -0.20
N ASP A 399 -4.86 -12.85 -1.20
CA ASP A 399 -3.75 -11.90 -1.41
C ASP A 399 -4.01 -10.51 -0.82
N MET A 400 -4.55 -10.44 0.41
CA MET A 400 -4.96 -9.17 1.07
C MET A 400 -3.89 -8.07 1.01
N GLU A 401 -2.64 -8.48 1.13
CA GLU A 401 -1.48 -7.62 1.20
C GLU A 401 -1.09 -6.95 -0.13
N LYS A 402 -1.59 -7.47 -1.27
CA LYS A 402 -1.29 -6.99 -2.63
C LYS A 402 -2.47 -6.29 -3.30
N LEU A 403 -3.64 -6.26 -2.66
CA LEU A 403 -4.87 -5.76 -3.29
C LEU A 403 -4.76 -4.29 -3.72
N ASN A 404 -4.17 -3.43 -2.89
CA ASN A 404 -3.99 -2.02 -3.24
C ASN A 404 -3.06 -1.86 -4.45
N VAL A 405 -1.87 -2.48 -4.44
CA VAL A 405 -0.91 -2.36 -5.55
C VAL A 405 -1.43 -2.97 -6.85
N ASN A 406 -2.14 -4.10 -6.78
CA ASN A 406 -2.84 -4.68 -7.93
C ASN A 406 -3.90 -3.72 -8.48
N GLY A 407 -4.70 -3.11 -7.59
CA GLY A 407 -5.70 -2.12 -7.97
C GLY A 407 -5.11 -0.87 -8.64
N LEU A 408 -3.95 -0.41 -8.17
CA LEU A 408 -3.21 0.70 -8.77
C LEU A 408 -2.71 0.35 -10.18
N MET A 409 -2.14 -0.84 -10.37
CA MET A 409 -1.68 -1.31 -11.68
C MET A 409 -2.85 -1.48 -12.66
N ILE A 410 -3.97 -2.04 -12.22
CA ILE A 410 -5.22 -2.10 -13.00
C ILE A 410 -5.66 -0.69 -13.43
N LEU A 411 -5.64 0.25 -12.49
CA LEU A 411 -6.03 1.64 -12.74
C LEU A 411 -5.10 2.32 -13.75
N ALA A 412 -3.79 2.08 -13.66
CA ALA A 412 -2.80 2.58 -14.61
C ALA A 412 -3.05 2.05 -16.03
N LYS A 413 -3.17 0.72 -16.17
CA LYS A 413 -3.45 0.05 -17.45
C LYS A 413 -4.76 0.54 -18.08
N MET A 414 -5.84 0.64 -17.29
CA MET A 414 -7.13 1.14 -17.76
C MET A 414 -7.07 2.60 -18.24
N ASN A 415 -6.33 3.47 -17.54
CA ASN A 415 -6.20 4.86 -17.93
C ASN A 415 -5.39 5.01 -19.22
N GLN A 416 -4.36 4.18 -19.40
CA GLN A 416 -3.55 4.19 -20.62
C GLN A 416 -4.36 3.75 -21.85
N ILE A 417 -5.13 2.65 -21.75
CA ILE A 417 -6.02 2.20 -22.85
C ILE A 417 -6.98 3.31 -23.25
N LYS A 418 -7.58 3.99 -22.26
CA LYS A 418 -8.51 5.09 -22.52
C LYS A 418 -7.84 6.22 -23.31
N ARG A 419 -6.60 6.57 -22.99
CA ARG A 419 -5.84 7.62 -23.69
C ARG A 419 -5.44 7.23 -25.10
N ASP A 420 -5.04 5.98 -25.29
CA ASP A 420 -4.67 5.45 -26.60
C ASP A 420 -5.92 5.47 -27.51
N GLN A 421 -7.10 5.13 -26.99
CA GLN A 421 -8.38 5.25 -27.70
C GLN A 421 -8.77 6.70 -28.02
N GLU A 422 -8.66 7.63 -27.07
CA GLU A 422 -8.93 9.06 -27.31
C GLU A 422 -8.00 9.63 -28.40
N SER A 423 -6.73 9.24 -28.38
CA SER A 423 -5.75 9.65 -29.38
C SER A 423 -6.06 9.09 -30.77
N GLU A 424 -6.44 7.81 -30.90
CA GLU A 424 -6.84 7.20 -32.19
C GLU A 424 -8.05 7.92 -32.82
N VAL A 425 -9.03 8.33 -32.00
CA VAL A 425 -10.22 9.06 -32.46
C VAL A 425 -9.86 10.46 -32.96
N ASP A 426 -9.01 11.19 -32.22
CA ASP A 426 -8.55 12.52 -32.62
C ASP A 426 -7.78 12.45 -33.95
N PHE A 427 -6.88 11.47 -34.13
CA PHE A 427 -6.16 11.27 -35.39
C PHE A 427 -7.07 10.92 -36.58
N ALA A 428 -8.14 10.15 -36.33
CA ALA A 428 -9.13 9.82 -37.37
C ALA A 428 -9.96 11.04 -37.78
N SER A 429 -10.29 11.93 -36.83
CA SER A 429 -11.07 13.15 -37.09
C SER A 429 -10.30 14.26 -37.82
N ILE A 430 -8.97 14.26 -37.76
CA ILE A 430 -8.11 15.22 -38.48
C ILE A 430 -7.86 14.79 -39.94
N LYS A 431 -8.08 13.50 -40.25
CA LYS A 431 -7.87 12.93 -41.60
C LYS A 431 -9.15 12.78 -42.43
N GLY A 432 -10.33 13.04 -41.86
CA GLY A 432 -11.61 13.14 -42.57
C GLY A 432 -11.99 14.58 -42.81
#